data_AF-A0A2T4Y6G1-F1
#
_entry.id   AF-A0A2T4Y6G1-F1
#
_cell.length_a   1.000
_cell.length_b   1.000
_cell.length_c   1.000
_cell.angle_alpha   90.00
_cell.angle_beta   90.00
_cell.angle_gamma   90.00
#
_symmetry.space_group_name_H-M   'P 1'
#
loop_
_entity.id
_entity.type
_entity.pdbx_description
1 polymer ?
#
loop_
_entity_poly.entity_id
_entity_poly.type
_entity_poly.pdbx_seq_one_letter_code
_entity_poly.pdbx_strand_id
1 'polypeptide(L)'
;MLPELLKAGYLGLIAAIVYYSYRAIISLNQSNRPTAHIVVITSMFFIVNLIASISGYLWASKELEATTIINNTASILDTQINNFSREYKESTLPIQNALNDVRDELKSSVLESDREQRMNEMERINNMLQDRDKAFSEKIKSLKSIFPDTPDK
;
A
#
# COMPACT_ATOMS: atom_id res chain seq x y z
N MET A 1 35.61 0.95 -12.32
CA MET A 1 35.01 2.27 -12.59
C MET A 1 33.60 2.16 -13.18
N LEU A 2 33.38 1.59 -14.37
CA LEU A 2 32.02 1.38 -14.92
C LEU A 2 31.02 0.62 -14.00
N PRO A 3 31.42 -0.48 -13.33
CA PRO A 3 30.49 -1.24 -12.49
C PRO A 3 30.07 -0.53 -11.19
N GLU A 4 30.82 0.48 -10.74
CA GLU A 4 30.45 1.31 -9.58
C GLU A 4 29.49 2.45 -9.97
N LEU A 5 29.60 3.01 -11.18
CA LEU A 5 28.62 4.00 -11.67
C LEU A 5 27.25 3.39 -11.94
N LEU A 6 27.17 2.12 -12.37
CA LEU A 6 25.88 1.43 -12.51
C LEU A 6 25.14 1.26 -11.17
N LYS A 7 25.85 1.25 -10.03
CA LYS A 7 25.22 1.23 -8.70
C LYS A 7 24.53 2.55 -8.34
N ALA A 8 24.92 3.67 -8.96
CA ALA A 8 24.30 4.98 -8.73
C ALA A 8 23.06 5.22 -9.62
N GLY A 9 22.57 4.19 -10.32
CA GLY A 9 21.39 4.28 -11.17
C GLY A 9 21.53 5.34 -12.28
N TYR A 10 20.49 6.14 -12.46
CA TYR A 10 20.39 7.15 -13.53
C TYR A 10 21.49 8.23 -13.45
N LEU A 11 21.88 8.64 -12.24
CA LEU A 11 22.93 9.65 -12.01
C LEU A 11 24.31 9.16 -12.47
N GLY A 12 24.60 7.88 -12.27
CA GLY A 12 25.85 7.28 -12.74
C GLY A 12 25.92 7.19 -14.27
N LEU A 13 24.78 6.91 -14.92
CA LEU A 13 24.69 6.92 -16.38
C LEU A 13 24.93 8.31 -16.95
N ILE A 14 24.34 9.36 -16.36
CA ILE A 14 24.58 10.75 -16.76
C ILE A 14 26.06 11.14 -16.59
N ALA A 15 26.67 10.81 -15.45
CA ALA A 15 28.07 11.14 -15.20
C ALA A 15 29.01 10.42 -16.19
N ALA A 16 28.73 9.17 -16.55
CA ALA A 16 29.46 8.45 -17.59
C ALA A 16 29.31 9.15 -18.96
N ILE A 17 28.10 9.57 -19.33
CA ILE A 17 27.83 10.27 -20.59
C ILE A 17 28.65 11.57 -20.66
N VAL A 18 28.57 12.41 -19.62
CA VAL A 18 29.31 13.68 -19.55
C VAL A 18 30.82 13.43 -19.66
N TYR A 19 31.33 12.41 -18.96
CA TYR A 19 32.74 12.05 -19.01
C TYR A 19 33.20 11.57 -20.40
N TYR A 20 32.43 10.67 -21.04
CA TYR A 20 32.75 10.17 -22.38
C TYR A 20 32.62 11.25 -23.45
N SER A 21 31.62 12.14 -23.36
CA SER A 21 31.48 13.29 -24.24
C SER A 21 32.67 14.25 -24.12
N TYR A 22 33.10 14.56 -22.89
CA TYR A 22 34.27 15.40 -22.64
C TYR A 22 35.56 14.77 -23.19
N ARG A 23 35.77 13.47 -22.96
CA ARG A 23 36.96 12.74 -23.45
C ARG A 23 36.98 12.65 -24.98
N ALA A 24 35.81 12.46 -25.61
CA ALA A 24 35.69 12.47 -27.07
C ALA A 24 36.09 13.83 -27.64
N ILE A 25 35.59 14.94 -27.07
CA ILE A 25 35.93 16.31 -27.51
C ILE A 25 37.43 16.58 -27.45
N ILE A 26 38.11 16.16 -26.38
CA ILE A 26 39.58 16.34 -26.24
C ILE A 26 40.35 15.50 -27.26
N SER A 27 39.97 14.22 -27.42
CA SER A 27 40.55 13.31 -28.40
C SER A 27 40.38 13.82 -29.84
N LEU A 28 39.25 14.46 -30.12
CA LEU A 28 38.89 15.00 -31.44
C LEU A 28 39.70 16.23 -31.86
N ASN A 29 40.29 16.98 -30.92
CA ASN A 29 40.99 18.23 -31.22
C ASN A 29 42.37 18.02 -31.91
N GLN A 30 42.74 16.76 -32.20
CA GLN A 30 44.04 16.36 -32.79
C GLN A 30 43.95 15.85 -34.24
N SER A 31 42.76 15.79 -34.87
CA SER A 31 42.57 15.08 -36.15
C SER A 31 41.89 15.94 -37.24
N ASN A 32 42.43 15.89 -38.47
CA ASN A 32 42.18 16.83 -39.57
C ASN A 32 41.01 16.43 -40.52
N ARG A 33 39.98 15.70 -40.05
CA ARG A 33 38.88 15.18 -40.91
C ARG A 33 37.46 15.55 -40.42
N PRO A 34 36.99 16.79 -40.60
CA PRO A 34 35.83 17.35 -39.88
C PRO A 34 34.49 16.62 -40.10
N THR A 35 34.20 16.05 -41.28
CA THR A 35 32.89 15.43 -41.57
C THR A 35 32.68 14.07 -40.94
N ALA A 36 33.70 13.21 -40.94
CA ALA A 36 33.65 11.91 -40.25
C ALA A 36 33.47 12.08 -38.73
N HIS A 37 33.93 13.21 -38.19
CA HIS A 37 33.89 13.50 -36.75
C HIS A 37 32.48 13.89 -36.29
N ILE A 38 31.77 14.69 -37.09
CA ILE A 38 30.37 15.05 -36.85
C ILE A 38 29.50 13.79 -36.84
N VAL A 39 29.70 12.88 -37.82
CA VAL A 39 28.93 11.62 -37.90
C VAL A 39 29.14 10.74 -36.67
N VAL A 40 30.37 10.63 -36.16
CA VAL A 40 30.68 9.84 -34.96
C VAL A 40 30.04 10.44 -33.71
N ILE A 41 30.11 11.76 -33.54
CA ILE A 41 29.48 12.44 -32.40
C ILE A 41 27.97 12.28 -32.44
N THR A 42 27.33 12.52 -33.59
CA THR A 42 25.87 12.38 -33.72
C THR A 42 25.43 10.94 -33.49
N SER A 43 26.19 9.96 -33.97
CA SER A 43 25.92 8.53 -33.72
C SER A 43 26.02 8.17 -32.24
N MET A 44 27.08 8.62 -31.55
CA MET A 44 27.20 8.42 -30.10
C MET A 44 26.09 9.10 -29.31
N PHE A 45 25.71 10.32 -29.68
CA PHE A 45 24.60 11.03 -29.05
C PHE A 45 23.27 10.27 -29.22
N PHE A 46 23.04 9.69 -30.39
CA PHE A 46 21.84 8.89 -30.66
C PHE A 46 21.80 7.63 -29.79
N ILE A 47 22.91 6.88 -29.71
CA ILE A 47 23.01 5.67 -28.90
C ILE A 47 22.78 6.00 -27.41
N VAL A 48 23.37 7.08 -26.93
CA VAL A 48 23.21 7.54 -25.55
C VAL A 48 21.76 7.91 -25.25
N ASN A 49 21.10 8.68 -26.11
CA ASN A 49 19.69 9.04 -25.93
C ASN A 49 18.79 7.80 -25.93
N LEU A 50 19.11 6.82 -26.77
CA LEU A 50 18.34 5.58 -26.86
C LEU A 50 18.48 4.75 -25.57
N ILE A 51 19.69 4.59 -25.04
CA ILE A 51 19.93 3.91 -23.76
C ILE A 51 19.26 4.66 -22.60
N ALA A 52 19.37 5.99 -22.57
CA ALA A 52 18.75 6.81 -21.53
C ALA A 52 17.21 6.71 -21.57
N SER A 53 16.62 6.71 -22.77
CA SER A 53 15.17 6.58 -22.95
C SER A 53 14.65 5.22 -22.51
N ILE A 54 15.32 4.13 -22.91
CA ILE A 54 14.95 2.77 -22.47
C ILE A 54 15.11 2.63 -20.95
N SER A 55 16.21 3.13 -20.39
CA SER A 55 16.46 3.04 -18.95
C SER A 55 15.44 3.85 -18.14
N GLY A 56 15.07 5.04 -18.62
CA GLY A 56 14.03 5.87 -18.04
C GLY A 56 12.66 5.21 -18.12
N TYR A 57 12.33 4.58 -19.24
CA TYR A 57 11.08 3.82 -19.40
C TYR A 57 11.01 2.63 -18.42
N LEU A 58 12.08 1.85 -18.29
CA LEU A 58 12.13 0.72 -17.36
C LEU A 58 12.00 1.18 -15.90
N TRP A 59 12.60 2.32 -15.54
CA TRP A 59 12.45 2.89 -14.21
C TRP A 59 11.02 3.37 -13.95
N ALA A 60 10.44 4.15 -14.87
CA ALA A 60 9.06 4.62 -14.78
C ALA A 60 8.05 3.45 -14.72
N SER A 61 8.29 2.37 -15.47
CA SER A 61 7.49 1.15 -15.42
C SER A 61 7.54 0.49 -14.04
N LYS A 62 8.75 0.36 -13.45
CA LYS A 62 8.89 -0.21 -12.10
C LYS A 62 8.25 0.65 -11.01
N GLU A 63 8.39 1.97 -11.12
CA GLU A 63 7.78 2.91 -10.16
C GLU A 63 6.24 2.87 -10.26
N LEU A 64 5.72 2.74 -11.49
CA LEU A 64 4.28 2.59 -11.74
C LEU A 64 3.75 1.26 -11.20
N GLU A 65 4.48 0.16 -11.39
CA GLU A 65 4.14 -1.15 -10.81
C GLU A 65 4.10 -1.09 -9.28
N ALA A 66 5.12 -0.52 -8.64
CA ALA A 66 5.17 -0.36 -7.18
C ALA A 66 3.99 0.47 -6.66
N THR A 67 3.70 1.60 -7.31
CA THR A 67 2.57 2.47 -6.93
C THR A 67 1.22 1.77 -7.14
N THR A 68 1.08 0.99 -8.20
CA THR A 68 -0.15 0.24 -8.49
C THR A 68 -0.39 -0.86 -7.46
N ILE A 69 0.65 -1.57 -7.04
CA ILE A 69 0.56 -2.59 -5.97
C ILE A 69 0.15 -1.95 -4.64
N ILE A 70 0.70 -0.79 -4.30
CA ILE A 70 0.33 -0.06 -3.08
C ILE A 70 -1.13 0.39 -3.15
N ASN A 71 -1.56 1.00 -4.25
CA ASN A 71 -2.95 1.46 -4.42
C ASN A 71 -3.95 0.30 -4.44
N ASN A 72 -3.61 -0.82 -5.08
CA ASN A 72 -4.46 -2.02 -5.08
C ASN A 72 -4.55 -2.60 -3.66
N THR A 73 -3.45 -2.68 -2.92
CA THR A 73 -3.46 -3.16 -1.53
C THR A 73 -4.29 -2.24 -0.63
N ALA A 74 -4.14 -0.92 -0.77
CA ALA A 74 -4.91 0.05 0.01
C ALA A 74 -6.42 -0.03 -0.29
N SER A 75 -6.81 -0.10 -1.56
CA SER A 75 -8.24 -0.21 -1.94
C SER A 75 -8.88 -1.52 -1.49
N ILE A 76 -8.12 -2.64 -1.51
CA ILE A 76 -8.58 -3.93 -0.97
C ILE A 76 -8.75 -3.83 0.54
N LEU A 77 -7.79 -3.22 1.24
CA LEU A 77 -7.86 -3.04 2.69
C LEU A 77 -9.06 -2.18 3.09
N ASP A 78 -9.28 -1.04 2.44
CA ASP A 78 -10.43 -0.16 2.69
C ASP A 78 -11.75 -0.90 2.44
N THR A 79 -11.83 -1.68 1.36
CA THR A 79 -13.02 -2.48 1.05
C THR A 79 -13.27 -3.54 2.13
N GLN A 80 -12.21 -4.22 2.60
CA GLN A 80 -12.33 -5.21 3.66
C GLN A 80 -12.71 -4.57 5.00
N ILE A 81 -12.13 -3.42 5.38
CA ILE A 81 -12.48 -2.68 6.59
C ILE A 81 -13.94 -2.23 6.56
N ASN A 82 -14.41 -1.68 5.43
CA ASN A 82 -15.79 -1.24 5.29
C ASN A 82 -16.78 -2.41 5.36
N ASN A 83 -16.48 -3.52 4.70
CA ASN A 83 -17.28 -4.73 4.79
C ASN A 83 -17.32 -5.29 6.22
N PHE A 84 -16.18 -5.26 6.90
CA PHE A 84 -16.07 -5.72 8.29
C PHE A 84 -16.87 -4.83 9.25
N SER A 85 -16.76 -3.52 9.12
CA SER A 85 -17.53 -2.55 9.92
C SER A 85 -19.03 -2.72 9.72
N ARG A 86 -19.45 -2.96 8.47
CA ARG A 86 -20.85 -3.26 8.13
C ARG A 86 -21.32 -4.57 8.76
N GLU A 87 -20.55 -5.64 8.63
CA GLU A 87 -20.85 -6.96 9.22
C GLU A 87 -20.97 -6.87 10.75
N TYR A 88 -20.07 -6.14 11.40
CA TYR A 88 -20.13 -5.87 12.84
C TYR A 88 -21.44 -5.17 13.19
N LYS A 89 -21.74 -4.05 12.52
CA LYS A 89 -22.97 -3.28 12.78
C LYS A 89 -24.23 -4.11 12.57
N GLU A 90 -24.33 -4.82 11.44
CA GLU A 90 -25.48 -5.67 11.12
C GLU A 90 -25.69 -6.78 12.14
N SER A 91 -24.61 -7.29 12.74
CA SER A 91 -24.69 -8.38 13.70
C SER A 91 -24.88 -7.96 15.16
N THR A 92 -24.37 -6.80 15.53
CA THR A 92 -24.43 -6.28 16.91
C THR A 92 -25.72 -5.51 17.17
N LEU A 93 -26.26 -4.82 16.16
CA LEU A 93 -27.51 -4.05 16.26
C LEU A 93 -28.72 -4.89 16.75
N PRO A 94 -29.02 -6.09 16.23
CA PRO A 94 -30.14 -6.88 16.73
C PRO A 94 -29.96 -7.33 18.19
N ILE A 95 -28.72 -7.59 18.61
CA ILE A 95 -28.41 -7.99 20.00
C ILE A 95 -28.56 -6.80 20.95
N GLN A 96 -28.12 -5.61 20.53
CA GLN A 96 -28.34 -4.38 21.29
C GLN A 96 -29.84 -4.02 21.40
N ASN A 97 -30.61 -4.24 20.34
CA ASN A 97 -32.06 -4.05 20.39
C ASN A 97 -32.71 -5.03 21.37
N ALA A 98 -32.37 -6.32 21.31
CA ALA A 98 -32.86 -7.31 22.27
C ALA A 98 -32.49 -6.96 23.72
N LEU A 99 -31.29 -6.42 23.95
CA LEU A 99 -30.87 -5.95 25.27
C LEU A 99 -31.73 -4.77 25.76
N ASN A 100 -32.03 -3.82 24.88
CA ASN A 100 -32.89 -2.69 25.19
C ASN A 100 -34.33 -3.13 25.49
N ASP A 101 -34.86 -4.09 24.73
CA ASP A 101 -36.20 -4.64 24.93
C ASP A 101 -36.29 -5.33 26.30
N VAL A 102 -35.34 -6.20 26.64
CA VAL A 102 -35.28 -6.86 27.96
C VAL A 102 -35.12 -5.84 29.09
N ARG A 103 -34.37 -4.75 28.86
CA ARG A 103 -34.23 -3.66 29.84
C ARG A 103 -35.55 -2.95 30.10
N ASP A 104 -36.32 -2.67 29.06
CA ASP A 104 -37.58 -1.95 29.19
C ASP A 104 -38.68 -2.88 29.74
N GLU A 105 -38.65 -4.17 29.41
CA GLU A 105 -39.46 -5.20 30.06
C GLU A 105 -39.16 -5.32 31.56
N LEU A 106 -37.88 -5.37 31.95
CA LEU A 106 -37.44 -5.41 33.36
C LEU A 106 -37.95 -4.20 34.16
N LYS A 107 -38.02 -3.01 33.55
CA LYS A 107 -38.59 -1.81 34.19
C LYS A 107 -40.10 -1.93 34.41
N SER A 108 -40.79 -2.64 33.55
CA SER A 108 -42.24 -2.86 33.63
C SER A 108 -42.63 -4.04 34.53
N SER A 109 -41.70 -4.95 34.83
CA SER A 109 -41.92 -6.11 35.68
C SER A 109 -42.16 -5.71 37.14
N VAL A 110 -43.30 -6.16 37.69
CA VAL A 110 -43.72 -5.90 39.08
C VAL A 110 -43.36 -7.06 40.01
N LEU A 111 -43.27 -8.29 39.48
CA LEU A 111 -42.95 -9.50 40.24
C LEU A 111 -41.43 -9.73 40.29
N GLU A 112 -40.93 -10.11 41.47
CA GLU A 112 -39.50 -10.36 41.69
C GLU A 112 -38.97 -11.53 40.84
N SER A 113 -39.78 -12.59 40.66
CA SER A 113 -39.44 -13.73 39.79
C SER A 113 -39.20 -13.33 38.34
N ASP A 114 -40.03 -12.40 37.84
CA ASP A 114 -39.92 -11.91 36.47
C ASP A 114 -38.68 -11.02 36.34
N ARG A 115 -38.37 -10.21 37.36
CA ARG A 115 -37.16 -9.37 37.38
C ARG A 115 -35.89 -10.23 37.39
N GLU A 116 -35.85 -11.28 38.20
CA GLU A 116 -34.73 -12.21 38.25
C GLU A 116 -34.53 -12.93 36.90
N GLN A 117 -35.62 -13.38 36.27
CA GLN A 117 -35.57 -13.99 34.94
C GLN A 117 -35.04 -13.01 33.88
N ARG A 118 -35.50 -11.76 33.88
CA ARG A 118 -35.04 -10.73 32.92
C ARG A 118 -33.61 -10.27 33.18
N MET A 119 -33.17 -10.24 34.43
CA MET A 119 -31.75 -10.01 34.75
C MET A 119 -30.85 -11.12 34.21
N ASN A 120 -31.24 -12.39 34.39
CA ASN A 120 -30.51 -13.52 33.82
C ASN A 120 -30.47 -13.48 32.28
N GLU A 121 -31.58 -13.08 31.66
CA GLU A 121 -31.67 -12.90 30.21
C GLU A 121 -30.77 -11.76 29.71
N MET A 122 -30.74 -10.64 30.44
CA MET A 122 -29.84 -9.50 30.19
C MET A 122 -28.37 -9.89 30.31
N GLU A 123 -28.00 -10.67 31.32
CA GLU A 123 -26.63 -11.18 31.50
C GLU A 123 -26.24 -12.11 30.34
N ARG A 124 -27.15 -12.98 29.91
CA ARG A 124 -26.92 -13.86 28.75
C ARG A 124 -26.70 -13.07 27.47
N ILE A 125 -27.51 -12.05 27.20
CA ILE A 125 -27.36 -11.17 26.02
C ILE A 125 -26.05 -10.39 26.09
N ASN A 126 -25.68 -9.90 27.28
CA ASN A 126 -24.42 -9.19 27.49
C ASN A 126 -23.19 -10.09 27.23
N ASN A 127 -23.24 -11.36 27.64
CA ASN A 127 -22.19 -12.34 27.34
C ASN A 127 -22.07 -12.58 25.82
N MET A 128 -23.19 -12.67 25.10
CA MET A 128 -23.18 -12.79 23.64
C MET A 128 -22.55 -11.57 22.95
N LEU A 129 -22.80 -10.37 23.46
CA LEU A 129 -22.16 -9.13 23.00
C LEU A 129 -20.64 -9.16 23.22
N GLN A 130 -20.19 -9.57 24.41
CA GLN A 130 -18.75 -9.68 24.70
C GLN A 130 -18.05 -10.72 23.83
N ASP A 131 -18.68 -11.87 23.59
CA ASP A 131 -18.11 -12.92 22.73
C ASP A 131 -18.02 -12.48 21.28
N ARG A 132 -19.03 -11.73 20.79
CA ARG A 132 -18.99 -11.06 19.49
C ARG A 132 -17.82 -10.07 19.43
N ASP A 133 -17.69 -9.17 20.39
CA ASP A 133 -16.61 -8.19 20.41
C ASP A 133 -15.23 -8.83 20.42
N LYS A 134 -15.04 -9.94 21.16
CA LYS A 134 -13.80 -10.72 21.13
C LYS A 134 -13.53 -11.33 19.75
N ALA A 135 -14.52 -12.00 19.15
CA ALA A 135 -14.38 -12.61 17.82
C ALA A 135 -14.05 -11.57 16.74
N PHE A 136 -14.69 -10.39 16.79
CA PHE A 136 -14.38 -9.29 15.89
C PHE A 136 -12.97 -8.71 16.16
N SER A 137 -12.56 -8.55 17.42
CA SER A 137 -11.20 -8.12 17.77
C SER A 137 -10.13 -9.07 17.23
N GLU A 138 -10.35 -10.38 17.32
CA GLU A 138 -9.45 -11.40 16.75
C GLU A 138 -9.41 -11.35 15.21
N LYS A 139 -10.55 -11.13 14.56
CA LYS A 139 -10.64 -10.99 13.09
C LYS A 139 -9.96 -9.69 12.60
N ILE A 140 -9.98 -8.61 13.39
CA ILE A 140 -9.17 -7.40 13.12
C ILE A 140 -7.68 -7.70 13.25
N LYS A 141 -7.27 -8.42 14.31
CA LYS A 141 -5.86 -8.79 14.50
C LYS A 141 -5.35 -9.68 13.37
N SER A 142 -6.16 -10.62 12.87
CA SER A 142 -5.77 -11.46 11.74
C SER A 142 -5.67 -10.66 10.44
N LEU A 143 -6.59 -9.72 10.18
CA LEU A 143 -6.48 -8.75 9.07
C LEU A 143 -5.15 -7.98 9.14
N LYS A 144 -4.78 -7.46 10.31
CA LYS A 144 -3.49 -6.76 10.49
C LYS A 144 -2.28 -7.65 10.21
N SER A 145 -2.36 -8.95 10.53
CA SER A 145 -1.27 -9.91 10.26
C SER A 145 -1.11 -10.27 8.78
N ILE A 146 -2.18 -10.13 7.98
CA ILE A 146 -2.17 -10.41 6.53
C ILE A 146 -1.56 -9.23 5.75
N PHE A 147 -1.60 -8.01 6.31
CA PHE A 147 -1.03 -6.80 5.71
C PHE A 147 0.11 -6.22 6.57
N PRO A 148 1.23 -6.94 6.76
CA PRO A 148 2.30 -6.54 7.69
C PRO A 148 3.06 -5.28 7.23
N ASP A 149 3.02 -4.94 5.95
CA ASP A 149 3.79 -3.85 5.36
C ASP A 149 2.87 -2.79 4.74
N THR A 150 2.22 -1.99 5.59
CA THR A 150 2.04 -0.59 5.23
C THR A 150 3.20 0.15 5.91
N PRO A 151 4.18 0.69 5.16
CA PRO A 151 5.22 1.50 5.77
C PRO A 151 4.52 2.67 6.45
N ASP A 152 4.61 2.73 7.78
CA ASP A 152 4.29 3.92 8.55
C ASP A 152 5.09 5.07 7.94
N LYS A 153 4.36 6.09 7.47
CA LYS A 153 4.91 7.32 6.90
C LYS A 153 5.81 8.05 7.90
#